data_AF-A0A4R6RZH6-F1
#
_entry.id   AF-A0A4R6RZH6-F1
#
_cell.length_a   1.000
_cell.length_b   1.000
_cell.length_c   1.000
_cell.angle_alpha   90.00
_cell.angle_beta   90.00
_cell.angle_gamma   90.00
#
_symmetry.space_group_name_H-M   'P 1'
#
loop_
_entity.id
_entity.type
_entity.pdbx_description
1 polymer ?
#
loop_
_entity_poly.entity_id
_entity_poly.type
_entity_poly.pdbx_seq_one_letter_code
_entity_poly.pdbx_strand_id
1 'polypeptide(L)'
;MEFQPLVAPVDVQELRVPVPQDAPHHFPTATVLLDESALLTSWVEGRAAHRLGILDLHTGQWRVLPGLRGMLRDALALSDQRWLVLTDHALTEIDVQTWEVTRRLTAKIGTYNTSLSRDDDDVIAVGSSAATMESLVSASTMTVLKRRRRSPLLQDPIPAGAAREGAARILQHGSGLLLAATQARESAPQRLVVLSAEDLSEITSVDFPLGLSSAHVVGDGVIVAGPDIGRARSLTALGGVIPRVNGSASQPFTTLVGTANESAAVLLQQGARRNPPRTVYRDHRLEPGEELADVTGRRLTLENCVAARAQKGHERPRISRVHVADLELQSSSLSGAVLEDVTVDGLRCPDEAGFLFGCELRRVTLKGRIRGLILNSTLDDPDPAMTAQYAQWHRERVQDPEWMLDLTGATGDLTIRGYPSRFIRRNPELQAVVTAEAAQTLDWRAVDPGRSSLGVALHELVRSDWEDVTLIANTHGAHASEDLRYIQRLRALGIAQTD
;
A
#
# COMPACT_ATOMS: atom_id res chain seq x y z
N MET A 1 29.52 -8.85 -47.28
CA MET A 1 28.13 -8.37 -47.43
C MET A 1 27.44 -8.77 -46.15
N GLU A 2 27.44 -7.89 -45.14
CA GLU A 2 26.81 -8.16 -43.85
C GLU A 2 25.29 -8.09 -44.03
N PHE A 3 24.62 -9.24 -43.92
CA PHE A 3 23.17 -9.27 -43.73
C PHE A 3 22.91 -8.76 -42.32
N GLN A 4 22.49 -7.51 -42.16
CA GLN A 4 21.78 -7.11 -40.95
C GLN A 4 20.43 -7.83 -40.98
N PRO A 5 20.16 -8.77 -40.06
CA PRO A 5 18.82 -9.32 -39.94
C PRO A 5 17.89 -8.16 -39.57
N LEU A 6 16.88 -7.92 -40.42
CA LEU A 6 15.76 -7.05 -40.10
C LEU A 6 14.99 -7.71 -38.95
N VAL A 7 15.33 -7.36 -37.72
CA VAL A 7 14.51 -7.68 -36.55
C VAL A 7 13.19 -6.95 -36.75
N ALA A 8 12.12 -7.70 -37.00
CA ALA A 8 10.79 -7.12 -37.08
C ALA A 8 10.48 -6.42 -35.75
N PRO A 9 9.92 -5.20 -35.77
CA PRO A 9 9.59 -4.50 -34.53
C PRO A 9 8.60 -5.34 -33.72
N VAL A 10 8.98 -5.65 -32.49
CA VAL A 10 8.10 -6.36 -31.55
C VAL A 10 7.00 -5.42 -31.09
N ASP A 11 5.76 -5.92 -31.10
CA ASP A 11 4.59 -5.17 -30.66
C ASP A 11 4.52 -5.20 -29.13
N VAL A 12 4.87 -4.07 -28.49
CA VAL A 12 4.87 -3.92 -27.04
C VAL A 12 3.55 -3.29 -26.60
N GLN A 13 2.73 -4.06 -25.89
CA GLN A 13 1.41 -3.64 -25.41
C GLN A 13 1.32 -3.66 -23.88
N GLU A 14 0.42 -2.84 -23.34
CA GLU A 14 0.03 -2.88 -21.94
C GLU A 14 -1.04 -3.96 -21.73
N LEU A 15 -0.80 -4.89 -20.80
CA LEU A 15 -1.77 -5.86 -20.30
C LEU A 15 -2.24 -5.44 -18.90
N ARG A 16 -3.40 -4.79 -18.82
CA ARG A 16 -3.96 -4.25 -17.59
C ARG A 16 -4.38 -5.36 -16.64
N VAL A 17 -4.04 -5.16 -15.37
CA VAL A 17 -4.49 -5.98 -14.24
C VAL A 17 -5.64 -5.25 -13.56
N PRO A 18 -6.70 -5.93 -13.05
CA PRO A 18 -7.84 -5.29 -12.40
C PRO A 18 -7.51 -4.74 -10.99
N VAL A 19 -6.44 -3.95 -10.88
CA VAL A 19 -5.99 -3.29 -9.65
C VAL A 19 -6.67 -1.93 -9.51
N PRO A 20 -7.42 -1.66 -8.42
CA PRO A 20 -8.02 -0.34 -8.17
C PRO A 20 -6.99 0.78 -8.09
N GLN A 21 -7.40 2.01 -8.46
CA GLN A 21 -6.50 3.17 -8.43
C GLN A 21 -6.05 3.59 -7.02
N ASP A 22 -6.73 3.11 -5.99
CA ASP A 22 -6.44 3.34 -4.57
C ASP A 22 -5.76 2.12 -3.90
N ALA A 23 -5.32 1.13 -4.68
CA ALA A 23 -4.41 0.10 -4.20
C ALA A 23 -3.06 0.72 -3.77
N PRO A 24 -2.50 0.34 -2.61
CA PRO A 24 -1.20 0.83 -2.12
C PRO A 24 -0.02 0.40 -3.02
N HIS A 25 1.04 1.21 -3.02
CA HIS A 25 2.10 1.25 -4.07
C HIS A 25 3.36 0.43 -3.82
N HIS A 26 3.43 -0.42 -2.79
CA HIS A 26 4.70 -1.01 -2.36
C HIS A 26 4.60 -2.46 -1.88
N PHE A 27 4.12 -3.37 -2.73
CA PHE A 27 4.10 -4.79 -2.39
C PHE A 27 4.69 -5.65 -3.51
N PRO A 28 5.87 -6.27 -3.29
CA PRO A 28 6.52 -7.06 -4.32
C PRO A 28 5.79 -8.37 -4.57
N THR A 29 4.91 -8.42 -5.58
CA THR A 29 4.11 -9.61 -5.90
C THR A 29 4.80 -10.51 -6.91
N ALA A 30 4.58 -11.82 -6.80
CA ALA A 30 4.85 -12.72 -7.91
C ALA A 30 3.76 -12.60 -8.99
N THR A 31 4.13 -12.88 -10.23
CA THR A 31 3.21 -13.27 -11.30
C THR A 31 3.65 -14.65 -11.76
N VAL A 32 2.74 -15.62 -11.69
CA VAL A 32 3.06 -17.04 -11.88
C VAL A 32 2.23 -17.57 -13.04
N LEU A 33 2.90 -18.09 -14.06
CA LEU A 33 2.26 -18.86 -15.11
C LEU A 33 1.97 -20.25 -14.57
N LEU A 34 0.70 -20.62 -14.57
CA LEU A 34 0.23 -21.92 -14.16
C LEU A 34 -0.11 -22.70 -15.42
N ASP A 35 0.78 -23.62 -15.78
CA ASP A 35 0.77 -24.32 -17.07
C ASP A 35 0.54 -23.35 -18.25
N GLU A 36 -0.11 -23.77 -19.34
CA GLU A 36 -0.38 -22.91 -20.50
C GLU A 36 -1.77 -22.24 -20.43
N SER A 37 -2.52 -22.47 -19.34
CA SER A 37 -3.94 -22.09 -19.26
C SER A 37 -4.22 -20.85 -18.46
N ALA A 38 -3.39 -20.50 -17.47
CA ALA A 38 -3.69 -19.41 -16.56
C ALA A 38 -2.47 -18.64 -16.07
N LEU A 39 -2.63 -17.33 -15.93
CA LEU A 39 -1.65 -16.46 -15.31
C LEU A 39 -2.21 -15.91 -14.00
N LEU A 40 -1.50 -16.14 -12.90
CA LEU A 40 -1.87 -15.71 -11.56
C LEU A 40 -1.04 -14.48 -11.19
N THR A 41 -1.69 -13.42 -10.70
CA THR A 41 -1.01 -12.24 -10.17
C THR A 41 -1.71 -11.77 -8.90
N SER A 42 -0.96 -11.33 -7.90
CA SER A 42 -1.54 -10.79 -6.67
C SER A 42 -1.32 -9.29 -6.53
N TRP A 43 -2.22 -8.62 -5.82
CA TRP A 43 -2.05 -7.22 -5.43
C TRP A 43 -2.67 -7.00 -4.06
N VAL A 44 -2.48 -5.80 -3.52
CA VAL A 44 -3.04 -5.40 -2.25
C VAL A 44 -4.10 -4.34 -2.49
N GLU A 45 -5.25 -4.45 -1.84
CA GLU A 45 -6.30 -3.43 -1.84
C GLU A 45 -6.55 -2.90 -0.42
N GLY A 46 -6.80 -1.60 -0.30
CA GLY A 46 -7.24 -0.97 0.95
C GLY A 46 -6.34 -1.31 2.15
N ARG A 47 -6.94 -1.87 3.22
CA ARG A 47 -6.26 -2.23 4.49
C ARG A 47 -5.42 -3.51 4.38
N ALA A 48 -4.49 -3.56 3.44
CA ALA A 48 -3.64 -4.74 3.22
C ALA A 48 -4.43 -6.02 2.83
N ALA A 49 -5.60 -5.87 2.18
CA ALA A 49 -6.36 -7.03 1.72
C ALA A 49 -5.73 -7.56 0.42
N HIS A 50 -4.98 -8.65 0.52
CA HIS A 50 -4.43 -9.32 -0.65
C HIS A 50 -5.55 -9.84 -1.56
N ARG A 51 -5.36 -9.65 -2.86
CA ARG A 51 -6.19 -10.19 -3.94
C ARG A 51 -5.34 -11.06 -4.83
N LEU A 52 -5.95 -12.09 -5.40
CA LEU A 52 -5.35 -12.88 -6.47
C LEU A 52 -6.23 -12.74 -7.70
N GLY A 53 -5.67 -12.17 -8.76
CA GLY A 53 -6.25 -12.18 -10.09
C GLY A 53 -5.79 -13.41 -10.84
N ILE A 54 -6.70 -13.97 -11.63
CA ILE A 54 -6.46 -15.12 -12.50
C ILE A 54 -6.88 -14.67 -13.90
N LEU A 55 -5.93 -14.65 -14.82
CA LEU A 55 -6.17 -14.44 -16.24
C LEU A 55 -6.20 -15.80 -16.92
N ASP A 56 -7.36 -16.17 -17.46
CA ASP A 56 -7.48 -17.33 -18.34
C ASP A 56 -6.85 -17.00 -19.71
N LEU A 57 -5.79 -17.72 -20.06
CA LEU A 57 -4.99 -17.46 -21.27
C LEU A 57 -5.68 -17.96 -22.56
N HIS A 58 -6.72 -18.78 -22.44
CA HIS A 58 -7.54 -19.20 -23.57
C HIS A 58 -8.62 -18.19 -23.90
N THR A 59 -9.25 -17.60 -22.87
CA THR A 59 -10.40 -16.71 -23.05
C THR A 59 -10.09 -15.23 -22.88
N GLY A 60 -8.93 -14.90 -22.30
CA GLY A 60 -8.59 -13.54 -21.89
C GLY A 60 -9.45 -13.00 -20.76
N GLN A 61 -10.18 -13.84 -20.03
CA GLN A 61 -11.03 -13.37 -18.94
C GLN A 61 -10.26 -13.28 -17.63
N TRP A 62 -10.31 -12.11 -17.00
CA TRP A 62 -9.87 -11.93 -15.62
C TRP A 62 -10.93 -12.40 -14.64
N ARG A 63 -10.48 -12.96 -13.52
CA ARG A 63 -11.28 -13.27 -12.33
C ARG A 63 -10.50 -12.89 -11.09
N VAL A 64 -11.19 -12.48 -10.02
CA VAL A 64 -10.57 -12.22 -8.72
C VAL A 64 -10.99 -13.32 -7.76
N LEU A 65 -10.03 -14.09 -7.26
CA LEU A 65 -10.28 -15.18 -6.33
C LEU A 65 -10.48 -14.64 -4.91
N PRO A 66 -11.66 -14.87 -4.28
CA PRO A 66 -11.90 -14.44 -2.92
C PRO A 66 -11.21 -15.35 -1.90
N GLY A 67 -11.10 -14.87 -0.66
CA GLY A 67 -10.76 -15.71 0.50
C GLY A 67 -9.29 -16.07 0.66
N LEU A 68 -8.42 -15.78 -0.30
CA LEU A 68 -6.97 -15.87 -0.10
C LEU A 68 -6.45 -14.76 0.83
N ARG A 69 -5.43 -15.12 1.61
CA ARG A 69 -4.68 -14.19 2.45
C ARG A 69 -3.23 -14.31 2.08
N GLY A 70 -2.54 -13.17 2.13
CA GLY A 70 -1.13 -13.12 1.83
C GLY A 70 -0.81 -12.96 0.36
N MET A 71 0.43 -12.60 0.09
CA MET A 71 0.93 -12.33 -1.24
C MET A 71 1.25 -13.62 -2.00
N LEU A 72 0.93 -13.68 -3.29
CA LEU A 72 1.29 -14.81 -4.15
C LEU A 72 2.81 -14.97 -4.17
N ARG A 73 3.24 -16.21 -3.99
CA ARG A 73 4.65 -16.60 -4.05
C ARG A 73 4.91 -17.57 -5.17
N ASP A 74 4.08 -18.59 -5.28
CA ASP A 74 4.18 -19.61 -6.32
C ASP A 74 2.84 -20.33 -6.49
N ALA A 75 2.68 -21.09 -7.58
CA ALA A 75 1.51 -21.90 -7.84
C ALA A 75 1.88 -23.15 -8.64
N LEU A 76 1.12 -24.23 -8.45
CA LEU A 76 1.33 -25.51 -9.12
C LEU A 76 0.00 -26.16 -9.49
N ALA A 77 -0.18 -26.55 -10.75
CA ALA A 77 -1.32 -27.34 -11.18
C ALA A 77 -1.11 -28.80 -10.72
N LEU A 78 -2.06 -29.34 -9.94
CA LEU A 78 -2.06 -30.77 -9.59
C LEU A 78 -2.76 -31.58 -10.68
N SER A 79 -3.84 -31.02 -11.23
CA SER A 79 -4.68 -31.57 -12.29
C SER A 79 -5.51 -30.44 -12.91
N ASP A 80 -6.24 -30.72 -13.99
CA ASP A 80 -7.15 -29.78 -14.66
C ASP A 80 -8.24 -29.19 -13.73
N GLN A 81 -8.50 -29.83 -12.60
CA GLN A 81 -9.53 -29.42 -11.63
C GLN A 81 -8.97 -28.86 -10.32
N ARG A 82 -7.67 -29.02 -10.06
CA ARG A 82 -7.10 -28.70 -8.74
C ARG A 82 -5.75 -28.04 -8.86
N TRP A 83 -5.63 -26.88 -8.24
CA TRP A 83 -4.40 -26.09 -8.18
C TRP A 83 -3.95 -25.89 -6.74
N LEU A 84 -2.65 -25.77 -6.54
CA LEU A 84 -2.06 -25.29 -5.30
C LEU A 84 -1.53 -23.87 -5.50
N VAL A 85 -1.86 -22.99 -4.58
CA VAL A 85 -1.34 -21.62 -4.51
C VAL A 85 -0.62 -21.44 -3.19
N LEU A 86 0.63 -21.02 -3.27
CA LEU A 86 1.44 -20.64 -2.13
C LEU A 86 1.37 -19.13 -1.96
N THR A 87 0.96 -18.70 -0.77
CA THR A 87 1.13 -17.34 -0.30
C THR A 87 2.12 -17.27 0.85
N ASP A 88 2.51 -16.07 1.26
CA ASP A 88 3.29 -15.88 2.50
C ASP A 88 2.53 -16.32 3.78
N HIS A 89 1.23 -16.57 3.68
CA HIS A 89 0.38 -16.98 4.80
C HIS A 89 0.11 -18.50 4.82
N ALA A 90 -0.12 -19.12 3.65
CA ALA A 90 -0.56 -20.51 3.58
C ALA A 90 -0.26 -21.18 2.23
N LEU A 91 -0.24 -22.51 2.24
CA LEU A 91 -0.50 -23.31 1.04
C LEU A 91 -2.00 -23.56 0.93
N THR A 92 -2.60 -23.20 -0.20
CA THR A 92 -4.05 -23.29 -0.43
C THR A 92 -4.35 -24.13 -1.66
N GLU A 93 -5.29 -25.06 -1.54
CA GLU A 93 -5.86 -25.77 -2.70
C GLU A 93 -7.07 -25.01 -3.23
N ILE A 94 -7.15 -24.90 -4.56
CA ILE A 94 -8.23 -24.24 -5.29
C ILE A 94 -8.86 -25.25 -6.23
N ASP A 95 -10.19 -25.34 -6.19
CA ASP A 95 -10.99 -26.03 -7.20
C ASP A 95 -11.19 -25.09 -8.39
N VAL A 96 -10.77 -25.52 -9.58
CA VAL A 96 -10.72 -24.69 -10.79
C VAL A 96 -12.09 -24.54 -11.45
N GLN A 97 -13.03 -25.44 -11.15
CA GLN A 97 -14.40 -25.36 -11.70
C GLN A 97 -15.21 -24.31 -10.95
N THR A 98 -15.10 -24.32 -9.63
CA THR A 98 -15.84 -23.45 -8.72
C THR A 98 -15.10 -22.17 -8.37
N TRP A 99 -13.77 -22.15 -8.52
CA TRP A 99 -12.89 -21.08 -8.06
C TRP A 99 -13.02 -20.85 -6.56
N GLU A 100 -13.16 -21.93 -5.80
CA GLU A 100 -13.27 -21.89 -4.35
C GLU A 100 -12.02 -22.48 -3.69
N VAL A 101 -11.69 -21.92 -2.52
CA VAL A 101 -10.67 -22.49 -1.63
C VAL A 101 -11.25 -23.73 -0.97
N THR A 102 -10.76 -24.91 -1.35
CA THR A 102 -11.22 -26.19 -0.79
C THR A 102 -10.49 -26.54 0.50
N ARG A 103 -9.17 -26.32 0.53
CA ARG A 103 -8.31 -26.71 1.66
C ARG A 103 -7.18 -25.70 1.87
N ARG A 104 -6.72 -25.60 3.13
CA ARG A 104 -5.65 -24.69 3.51
C ARG A 104 -4.73 -25.31 4.55
N LEU A 105 -3.43 -25.15 4.35
CA LEU A 105 -2.37 -25.55 5.27
C LEU A 105 -1.55 -24.31 5.67
N THR A 106 -1.73 -23.85 6.92
CA THR A 106 -0.97 -22.73 7.51
C THR A 106 0.15 -23.21 8.44
N ALA A 107 -0.02 -24.36 9.08
CA ALA A 107 0.91 -24.85 10.08
C ALA A 107 2.03 -25.68 9.45
N LYS A 108 3.21 -25.63 10.07
CA LYS A 108 4.36 -26.53 9.84
C LYS A 108 5.01 -26.49 8.45
N ILE A 109 4.57 -25.63 7.53
CA ILE A 109 5.23 -25.44 6.23
C ILE A 109 6.45 -24.51 6.29
N GLY A 110 6.64 -23.77 7.39
CA GLY A 110 7.70 -22.77 7.54
C GLY A 110 7.23 -21.34 7.22
N THR A 111 8.08 -20.35 7.45
CA THR A 111 7.85 -18.95 7.07
C THR A 111 8.67 -18.60 5.83
N TYR A 112 8.24 -17.58 5.08
CA TYR A 112 8.97 -17.06 3.90
C TYR A 112 9.20 -18.10 2.79
N ASN A 113 8.27 -19.03 2.62
CA ASN A 113 8.30 -19.95 1.49
C ASN A 113 8.04 -19.16 0.20
N THR A 114 8.81 -19.47 -0.84
CA THR A 114 8.78 -18.76 -2.12
C THR A 114 8.66 -19.70 -3.31
N SER A 115 8.63 -21.02 -3.10
CA SER A 115 8.60 -21.98 -4.19
C SER A 115 7.77 -23.23 -3.86
N LEU A 116 7.09 -23.74 -4.88
CA LEU A 116 6.43 -25.03 -4.96
C LEU A 116 7.12 -25.87 -6.04
N SER A 117 7.30 -27.16 -5.75
CA SER A 117 7.77 -28.12 -6.75
C SER A 117 7.16 -29.48 -6.48
N ARG A 118 6.90 -30.25 -7.56
CA ARG A 118 6.43 -31.62 -7.44
C ARG A 118 7.63 -32.52 -7.14
N ASP A 119 7.55 -33.28 -6.05
CA ASP A 119 8.58 -34.26 -5.64
C ASP A 119 8.21 -35.67 -6.10
N ASP A 120 6.93 -36.02 -6.00
CA ASP A 120 6.32 -37.28 -6.42
C ASP A 120 4.84 -37.01 -6.80
N ASP A 121 4.09 -38.02 -7.26
CA ASP A 121 2.71 -37.89 -7.72
C ASP A 121 1.78 -37.25 -6.67
N ASP A 122 1.97 -37.57 -5.39
CA ASP A 122 1.20 -36.99 -4.27
C ASP A 122 2.04 -36.09 -3.34
N VAL A 123 3.32 -35.83 -3.65
CA VAL A 123 4.22 -35.12 -2.73
C VAL A 123 4.69 -33.80 -3.33
N ILE A 124 4.41 -32.71 -2.62
CA ILE A 124 4.78 -31.34 -3.01
C ILE A 124 5.83 -30.82 -2.04
N ALA A 125 6.96 -30.39 -2.57
CA ALA A 125 7.98 -29.67 -1.83
C ALA A 125 7.62 -28.18 -1.76
N VAL A 126 7.49 -27.67 -0.53
CA VAL A 126 7.25 -26.26 -0.20
C VAL A 126 8.49 -25.72 0.49
N GLY A 127 9.11 -24.71 -0.09
CA GLY A 127 10.36 -24.17 0.44
C GLY A 127 10.60 -22.72 0.10
N SER A 128 11.73 -22.20 0.57
CA SER A 128 12.25 -20.89 0.23
C SER A 128 13.50 -21.05 -0.64
N SER A 129 13.69 -20.19 -1.64
CA SER A 129 14.91 -20.13 -2.45
C SER A 129 16.17 -19.91 -1.62
N ALA A 130 16.05 -19.24 -0.47
CA ALA A 130 17.16 -18.95 0.43
C ALA A 130 17.34 -19.98 1.56
N ALA A 131 16.38 -20.89 1.80
CA ALA A 131 16.43 -21.82 2.91
C ALA A 131 17.07 -23.17 2.53
N THR A 132 17.83 -23.73 3.46
CA THR A 132 18.42 -25.08 3.31
C THR A 132 17.43 -26.21 3.57
N MET A 133 16.24 -25.92 4.10
CA MET A 133 15.22 -26.89 4.45
C MET A 133 13.93 -26.61 3.69
N GLU A 134 13.25 -27.67 3.26
CA GLU A 134 11.92 -27.61 2.66
C GLU A 134 10.97 -28.59 3.37
N SER A 135 9.68 -28.31 3.27
CA SER A 135 8.60 -29.12 3.83
C SER A 135 7.96 -29.93 2.72
N LEU A 136 7.87 -31.24 2.89
CA LEU A 136 7.15 -32.13 1.98
C LEU A 136 5.70 -32.25 2.45
N VAL A 137 4.76 -31.97 1.56
CA VAL A 137 3.32 -31.92 1.83
C VAL A 137 2.62 -32.95 0.93
N SER A 138 1.74 -33.77 1.50
CA SER A 138 0.87 -34.63 0.71
C SER A 138 -0.23 -33.80 0.05
N ALA A 139 -0.35 -33.85 -1.27
CA ALA A 139 -1.37 -33.13 -2.04
C ALA A 139 -2.78 -33.68 -1.75
N SER A 140 -2.92 -34.99 -1.58
CA SER A 140 -4.19 -35.67 -1.30
C SER A 140 -4.72 -35.38 0.10
N THR A 141 -3.86 -35.11 1.09
CA THR A 141 -4.30 -34.86 2.48
C THR A 141 -4.10 -33.41 2.95
N MET A 142 -3.31 -32.61 2.23
CA MET A 142 -2.87 -31.27 2.65
C MET A 142 -2.19 -31.26 4.03
N THR A 143 -1.36 -32.28 4.30
CA THR A 143 -0.60 -32.41 5.55
C THR A 143 0.90 -32.46 5.31
N VAL A 144 1.69 -31.88 6.23
CA VAL A 144 3.15 -31.95 6.18
C VAL A 144 3.60 -33.36 6.57
N LEU A 145 4.25 -34.06 5.64
CA LEU A 145 4.78 -35.41 5.81
C LEU A 145 6.09 -35.39 6.61
N LYS A 146 7.05 -34.59 6.15
CA LYS A 146 8.36 -34.41 6.78
C LYS A 146 9.02 -33.14 6.30
N ARG A 147 10.12 -32.75 6.95
CA ARG A 147 11.04 -31.72 6.46
C ARG A 147 12.33 -32.39 6.03
N ARG A 148 12.92 -31.94 4.94
CA ARG A 148 14.22 -32.42 4.48
C ARG A 148 15.14 -31.25 4.16
N ARG A 149 16.44 -31.53 4.15
CA ARG A 149 17.40 -30.60 3.57
C ARG A 149 17.15 -30.55 2.06
N ARG A 150 16.97 -29.35 1.54
CA ARG A 150 16.85 -29.11 0.12
C ARG A 150 18.14 -29.55 -0.55
N SER A 151 18.04 -30.29 -1.66
CA SER A 151 19.17 -30.42 -2.57
C SER A 151 19.60 -29.01 -2.98
N PRO A 152 20.90 -28.71 -3.09
CA PRO A 152 21.33 -27.42 -3.62
C PRO A 152 20.53 -27.17 -4.91
N LEU A 153 19.81 -26.05 -4.98
CA LEU A 153 19.25 -25.61 -6.24
C LEU A 153 20.44 -25.47 -7.18
N LEU A 154 20.54 -26.39 -8.13
CA LEU A 154 21.33 -26.14 -9.32
C LEU A 154 20.62 -24.98 -10.00
N GLN A 155 21.07 -23.76 -9.73
CA GLN A 155 20.77 -22.66 -10.62
C GLN A 155 21.34 -23.09 -11.96
N ASP A 156 20.48 -23.18 -12.97
CA ASP A 156 20.95 -23.49 -14.31
C ASP A 156 22.03 -22.46 -14.65
N PRO A 157 23.26 -22.92 -14.92
CA PRO A 157 24.34 -22.00 -15.25
C PRO A 157 23.90 -21.21 -16.47
N ILE A 158 24.10 -19.89 -16.42
CA ILE A 158 23.75 -19.02 -17.54
C ILE A 158 24.58 -19.49 -18.74
N PRO A 159 23.94 -19.91 -19.85
CA PRO A 159 24.67 -20.36 -21.03
C PRO A 159 25.63 -19.25 -21.51
N ALA A 160 26.84 -19.62 -21.92
CA ALA A 160 27.85 -18.64 -22.32
C ALA A 160 27.37 -17.72 -23.48
N GLY A 161 26.50 -18.23 -24.36
CA GLY A 161 25.82 -17.41 -25.38
C GLY A 161 24.94 -16.34 -24.75
N ALA A 162 24.04 -16.71 -23.84
CA ALA A 162 23.17 -15.76 -23.14
C ALA A 162 23.96 -14.73 -22.31
N ALA A 163 25.04 -15.15 -21.66
CA ALA A 163 25.90 -14.25 -20.90
C ALA A 163 26.58 -13.19 -21.79
N ARG A 164 26.91 -13.53 -23.06
CA ARG A 164 27.44 -12.56 -24.04
C ARG A 164 26.42 -11.49 -24.42
N GLU A 165 25.14 -11.86 -24.45
CA GLU A 165 24.02 -10.93 -24.63
C GLU A 165 23.65 -10.19 -23.32
N GLY A 166 24.44 -10.35 -22.26
CA GLY A 166 24.28 -9.64 -20.99
C GLY A 166 23.31 -10.28 -20.00
N ALA A 167 22.87 -11.53 -20.24
CA ALA A 167 22.05 -12.26 -19.28
C ALA A 167 22.78 -12.46 -17.94
N ALA A 168 22.13 -12.04 -16.85
CA ALA A 168 22.58 -12.24 -15.47
C ALA A 168 21.65 -13.15 -14.66
N ARG A 169 20.45 -13.45 -15.18
CA ARG A 169 19.48 -14.35 -14.58
C ARG A 169 18.55 -14.92 -15.64
N ILE A 170 18.29 -16.23 -15.60
CA ILE A 170 17.27 -16.87 -16.45
C ILE A 170 15.91 -16.75 -15.75
N LEU A 171 14.90 -16.27 -16.47
CA LEU A 171 13.53 -16.14 -15.97
C LEU A 171 12.67 -17.33 -16.41
N GLN A 172 12.84 -17.76 -17.67
CA GLN A 172 12.16 -18.92 -18.21
C GLN A 172 12.97 -19.50 -19.37
N HIS A 173 12.87 -20.81 -19.55
CA HIS A 173 13.41 -21.53 -20.70
C HIS A 173 12.33 -22.51 -21.18
N GLY A 174 11.92 -22.39 -22.45
CA GLY A 174 10.86 -23.21 -23.02
C GLY A 174 10.38 -22.69 -24.37
N SER A 175 9.63 -23.53 -25.11
CA SER A 175 8.99 -23.14 -26.39
C SER A 175 9.94 -22.54 -27.43
N GLY A 176 11.20 -22.99 -27.45
CA GLY A 176 12.23 -22.48 -28.36
C GLY A 176 12.81 -21.11 -27.96
N LEU A 177 12.48 -20.60 -26.77
CA LEU A 177 12.97 -19.32 -26.25
C LEU A 177 13.71 -19.48 -24.92
N LEU A 178 14.65 -18.57 -24.69
CA LEU A 178 15.27 -18.32 -23.39
C LEU A 178 15.02 -16.86 -23.01
N LEU A 179 14.28 -16.65 -21.92
CA LEU A 179 13.97 -15.33 -21.38
C LEU A 179 14.95 -15.02 -20.25
N ALA A 180 15.72 -13.95 -20.38
CA ALA A 180 16.74 -13.58 -19.42
C ALA A 180 16.67 -12.12 -19.00
N ALA A 181 17.08 -11.86 -17.77
CA ALA A 181 17.22 -10.52 -17.21
C ALA A 181 18.70 -10.12 -17.17
N THR A 182 19.01 -8.85 -17.43
CA THR A 182 20.39 -8.34 -17.39
C THR A 182 20.90 -8.00 -15.98
N GLN A 183 20.08 -8.15 -14.95
CA GLN A 183 20.47 -7.97 -13.55
C GLN A 183 20.03 -9.16 -12.69
N ALA A 184 20.80 -9.42 -11.62
CA ALA A 184 20.48 -10.46 -10.65
C ALA A 184 19.38 -10.04 -9.66
N ARG A 185 19.26 -8.73 -9.37
CA ARG A 185 18.27 -8.18 -8.42
C ARG A 185 16.98 -7.81 -9.17
N GLU A 186 15.84 -8.29 -8.67
CA GLU A 186 14.51 -8.04 -9.26
C GLU A 186 14.13 -6.57 -9.33
N SER A 187 14.52 -5.77 -8.33
CA SER A 187 14.16 -4.36 -8.24
C SER A 187 15.17 -3.42 -8.92
N ALA A 188 16.25 -3.94 -9.51
CA ALA A 188 17.23 -3.11 -10.19
C ALA A 188 16.73 -2.75 -11.60
N PRO A 189 16.97 -1.52 -12.09
CA PRO A 189 16.76 -1.19 -13.51
C PRO A 189 17.49 -2.21 -14.39
N GLN A 190 16.76 -2.86 -15.28
CA GLN A 190 17.30 -3.95 -16.09
C GLN A 190 16.56 -4.10 -17.41
N ARG A 191 17.08 -4.96 -18.28
CA ARG A 191 16.48 -5.28 -19.58
C ARG A 191 16.04 -6.74 -19.58
N LEU A 192 14.88 -7.01 -20.15
CA LEU A 192 14.52 -8.35 -20.60
C LEU A 192 15.17 -8.60 -21.95
N VAL A 193 15.92 -9.68 -22.07
CA VAL A 193 16.50 -10.16 -23.32
C VAL A 193 15.80 -11.47 -23.68
N VAL A 194 15.27 -11.53 -24.90
CA VAL A 194 14.60 -12.71 -25.44
C VAL A 194 15.53 -13.34 -26.46
N LEU A 195 16.01 -14.54 -26.16
CA LEU A 195 16.95 -15.27 -26.99
C LEU A 195 16.29 -16.48 -27.64
N SER A 196 16.74 -16.85 -28.84
CA SER A 196 16.46 -18.16 -29.42
C SER A 196 17.11 -19.26 -28.57
N ALA A 197 16.38 -20.31 -28.22
CA ALA A 197 16.95 -21.43 -27.46
C ALA A 197 17.93 -22.28 -28.30
N GLU A 198 17.86 -22.21 -29.63
CA GLU A 198 18.70 -23.00 -30.53
C GLU A 198 20.14 -22.48 -30.61
N ASP A 199 20.31 -21.16 -30.77
CA ASP A 199 21.60 -20.52 -31.02
C ASP A 199 21.93 -19.38 -30.05
N LEU A 200 21.02 -19.05 -29.13
CA LEU A 200 21.14 -17.98 -28.15
C LEU A 200 21.30 -16.58 -28.76
N SER A 201 20.88 -16.39 -30.01
CA SER A 201 20.83 -15.07 -30.64
C SER A 201 19.68 -14.21 -30.08
N GLU A 202 19.90 -12.90 -29.96
CA GLU A 202 18.86 -11.97 -29.52
C GLU A 202 17.76 -11.83 -30.57
N ILE A 203 16.53 -12.19 -30.18
CA ILE A 203 15.32 -11.96 -30.97
C ILE A 203 14.80 -10.55 -30.70
N THR A 204 14.72 -10.15 -29.42
CA THR A 204 14.28 -8.82 -29.00
C THR A 204 14.72 -8.51 -27.58
N SER A 205 14.64 -7.25 -27.19
CA SER A 205 14.84 -6.81 -25.82
C SER A 205 14.02 -5.58 -25.44
N VAL A 206 13.67 -5.46 -24.16
CA VAL A 206 12.83 -4.38 -23.61
C VAL A 206 13.35 -3.94 -22.24
N ASP A 207 13.47 -2.63 -22.03
CA ASP A 207 13.97 -2.06 -20.78
C ASP A 207 12.85 -1.96 -19.71
N PHE A 208 13.22 -2.29 -18.48
CA PHE A 208 12.38 -2.24 -17.27
C PHE A 208 13.07 -1.39 -16.19
N PRO A 209 12.82 -0.07 -16.16
CA PRO A 209 13.53 0.85 -15.26
C PRO A 209 13.22 0.62 -13.77
N LEU A 210 12.10 -0.01 -13.46
CA LEU A 210 11.69 -0.37 -12.09
C LEU A 210 12.01 -1.83 -11.73
N GLY A 211 12.68 -2.54 -12.64
CA GLY A 211 13.05 -3.94 -12.48
C GLY A 211 12.04 -4.94 -13.03
N LEU A 212 12.39 -6.21 -12.90
CA LEU A 212 11.80 -7.34 -13.59
C LEU A 212 11.68 -8.52 -12.62
N SER A 213 10.45 -8.99 -12.36
CA SER A 213 10.19 -10.10 -11.44
C SER A 213 10.12 -11.43 -12.19
N SER A 214 9.36 -11.49 -13.27
CA SER A 214 9.12 -12.71 -14.04
C SER A 214 8.77 -12.40 -15.50
N ALA A 215 8.97 -13.39 -16.37
CA ALA A 215 8.58 -13.34 -17.77
C ALA A 215 8.11 -14.74 -18.20
N HIS A 216 7.03 -14.78 -18.97
CA HIS A 216 6.29 -16.00 -19.29
C HIS A 216 5.94 -16.03 -20.77
N VAL A 217 6.38 -17.06 -21.50
CA VAL A 217 5.94 -17.35 -22.87
C VAL A 217 4.47 -17.76 -22.84
N VAL A 218 3.64 -17.12 -23.64
CA VAL A 218 2.20 -17.39 -23.74
C VAL A 218 1.77 -17.34 -25.20
N GLY A 219 1.38 -18.49 -25.75
CA GLY A 219 1.04 -18.61 -27.16
C GLY A 219 2.20 -18.18 -28.06
N ASP A 220 1.99 -17.12 -28.85
CA ASP A 220 3.00 -16.54 -29.75
C ASP A 220 3.71 -15.29 -29.19
N GLY A 221 3.52 -14.99 -27.91
CA GLY A 221 4.07 -13.81 -27.25
C GLY A 221 4.71 -14.09 -25.89
N VAL A 222 5.07 -13.01 -25.19
CA VAL A 222 5.64 -13.05 -23.84
C VAL A 222 4.89 -12.06 -22.95
N ILE A 223 4.46 -12.50 -21.76
CA ILE A 223 3.94 -11.63 -20.70
C ILE A 223 5.03 -11.41 -19.67
N VAL A 224 5.23 -10.16 -19.27
CA VAL A 224 6.33 -9.75 -18.41
C VAL A 224 5.79 -8.95 -17.22
N ALA A 225 6.25 -9.30 -16.02
CA ALA A 225 5.84 -8.65 -14.79
C ALA A 225 7.00 -7.87 -14.16
N GLY A 226 6.73 -6.62 -13.78
CA GLY A 226 7.58 -5.88 -12.85
C GLY A 226 7.47 -6.43 -11.42
N PRO A 227 8.32 -5.97 -10.49
CA PRO A 227 8.22 -6.35 -9.09
C PRO A 227 6.98 -5.76 -8.41
N ASP A 228 6.45 -4.63 -8.88
CA ASP A 228 5.38 -3.90 -8.20
C ASP A 228 4.15 -3.68 -9.09
N ILE A 229 3.24 -4.67 -9.08
CA ILE A 229 1.97 -4.59 -9.82
C ILE A 229 0.98 -3.61 -9.18
N GLY A 230 1.10 -3.32 -7.87
CA GLY A 230 0.27 -2.31 -7.22
C GLY A 230 0.50 -0.92 -7.82
N ARG A 231 1.77 -0.59 -8.08
CA ARG A 231 2.19 0.64 -8.73
C ARG A 231 1.99 0.62 -10.24
N ALA A 232 2.46 -0.44 -10.92
CA ALA A 232 2.43 -0.51 -12.38
C ALA A 232 1.01 -0.67 -12.92
N ARG A 233 0.15 -1.45 -12.24
CA ARG A 233 -1.25 -1.78 -12.62
C ARG A 233 -1.40 -2.48 -13.95
N SER A 234 -0.28 -2.82 -14.57
CA SER A 234 -0.20 -3.53 -15.82
C SER A 234 1.04 -4.42 -15.86
N LEU A 235 0.94 -5.40 -16.73
CA LEU A 235 2.01 -6.26 -17.21
C LEU A 235 2.42 -5.76 -18.60
N THR A 236 3.64 -6.05 -19.02
CA THR A 236 4.08 -5.78 -20.39
C THR A 236 3.84 -7.03 -21.24
N ALA A 237 3.19 -6.87 -22.39
CA ALA A 237 2.90 -7.95 -23.33
C ALA A 237 3.69 -7.73 -24.63
N LEU A 238 4.48 -8.71 -25.04
CA LEU A 238 5.30 -8.69 -26.25
C LEU A 238 4.68 -9.65 -27.29
N GLY A 239 4.06 -9.09 -28.33
CA GLY A 239 3.44 -9.86 -29.40
C GLY A 239 4.42 -10.21 -30.53
N GLY A 240 4.17 -11.34 -31.20
CA GLY A 240 4.92 -11.74 -32.40
C GLY A 240 6.35 -12.21 -32.15
N VAL A 241 6.65 -12.64 -30.91
CA VAL A 241 7.99 -13.13 -30.53
C VAL A 241 8.24 -14.52 -31.14
N ILE A 242 7.20 -15.37 -31.20
CA ILE A 242 7.28 -16.70 -31.80
C ILE A 242 6.52 -16.68 -33.14
N PRO A 243 7.13 -17.14 -34.25
CA PRO A 243 6.43 -17.28 -35.51
C PRO A 243 5.21 -18.20 -35.37
N ARG A 244 4.02 -17.69 -35.72
CA ARG A 244 2.81 -18.51 -35.75
C ARG A 244 2.88 -19.54 -36.86
N VAL A 245 2.63 -20.81 -36.51
CA VAL A 245 2.32 -21.85 -37.50
C VAL A 245 0.87 -21.64 -37.95
N ASN A 246 0.68 -21.40 -39.26
CA ASN A 246 -0.64 -21.28 -39.85
C ASN A 246 -1.51 -22.49 -39.49
N GLY A 247 -2.65 -22.26 -38.84
CA GLY A 247 -3.59 -23.32 -38.43
C GLY A 247 -3.63 -23.66 -36.93
N SER A 248 -2.88 -22.96 -36.07
CA SER A 248 -3.07 -23.10 -34.61
C SER A 248 -4.50 -22.72 -34.21
N ALA A 249 -5.14 -23.55 -33.38
CA ALA A 249 -6.45 -23.28 -32.80
C ALA A 249 -6.43 -22.16 -31.76
N SER A 250 -5.26 -21.72 -31.29
CA SER A 250 -5.11 -20.66 -30.31
C SER A 250 -5.31 -19.26 -30.91
N GLN A 251 -6.09 -18.43 -30.23
CA GLN A 251 -6.30 -17.03 -30.60
C GLN A 251 -4.97 -16.25 -30.66
N PRO A 252 -4.84 -15.21 -31.50
CA PRO A 252 -3.71 -14.28 -31.49
C PRO A 252 -3.41 -13.74 -30.09
N PHE A 253 -2.13 -13.73 -29.69
CA PHE A 253 -1.72 -13.14 -28.42
C PHE A 253 -2.19 -11.68 -28.27
N THR A 254 -2.20 -10.92 -29.36
CA THR A 254 -2.76 -9.54 -29.38
C THR A 254 -4.26 -9.50 -29.11
N THR A 255 -5.02 -10.52 -29.56
CA THR A 255 -6.45 -10.66 -29.25
C THR A 255 -6.68 -11.03 -27.79
N LEU A 256 -5.83 -11.91 -27.24
CA LEU A 256 -5.81 -12.23 -25.81
C LEU A 256 -5.61 -10.97 -24.96
N VAL A 257 -4.60 -10.14 -25.28
CA VAL A 257 -4.31 -8.89 -24.56
C VAL A 257 -5.49 -7.91 -24.63
N GLY A 258 -6.10 -7.74 -25.82
CA GLY A 258 -7.29 -6.90 -25.99
C GLY A 258 -8.45 -7.36 -25.11
N THR A 259 -8.78 -8.65 -25.14
CA THR A 259 -9.87 -9.24 -24.33
C THR A 259 -9.60 -9.13 -22.84
N ALA A 260 -8.35 -9.35 -22.42
CA ALA A 260 -7.92 -9.19 -21.03
C ALA A 260 -8.07 -7.74 -20.54
N ASN A 261 -7.71 -6.77 -21.36
CA ASN A 261 -7.86 -5.35 -21.02
C ASN A 261 -9.33 -4.95 -20.85
N GLU A 262 -10.22 -5.46 -21.70
CA GLU A 262 -11.67 -5.25 -21.56
C GLU A 262 -12.22 -5.91 -20.29
N SER A 263 -11.82 -7.16 -20.02
CA SER A 263 -12.23 -7.90 -18.83
C SER A 263 -11.79 -7.19 -17.54
N ALA A 264 -10.55 -6.71 -17.49
CA ALA A 264 -10.03 -5.93 -16.36
C ALA A 264 -10.84 -4.63 -16.14
N ALA A 265 -11.18 -3.91 -17.21
CA ALA A 265 -11.99 -2.69 -17.13
C ALA A 265 -13.40 -2.96 -16.59
N VAL A 266 -14.05 -4.05 -17.02
CA VAL A 266 -15.37 -4.46 -16.50
C VAL A 266 -15.31 -4.76 -15.01
N LEU A 267 -14.32 -5.52 -14.55
CA LEU A 267 -14.15 -5.82 -13.12
C LEU A 267 -13.93 -4.56 -12.29
N LEU A 268 -13.10 -3.64 -12.75
CA LEU A 268 -12.86 -2.35 -12.09
C LEU A 268 -14.14 -1.51 -12.02
N GLN A 269 -14.93 -1.48 -13.09
CA GLN A 269 -16.21 -0.76 -13.10
C GLN A 269 -17.23 -1.37 -12.13
N GLN A 270 -17.31 -2.71 -12.06
CA GLN A 270 -18.18 -3.40 -11.11
C GLN A 270 -17.74 -3.18 -9.65
N GLY A 271 -16.43 -3.25 -9.39
CA GLY A 271 -15.83 -2.94 -8.09
C GLY A 271 -16.12 -1.50 -7.64
N ALA A 272 -15.91 -0.54 -8.54
CA ALA A 272 -16.16 0.88 -8.31
C ALA A 272 -17.62 1.20 -7.95
N ARG A 273 -18.60 0.45 -8.49
CA ARG A 273 -20.01 0.62 -8.11
C ARG A 273 -20.28 0.23 -6.65
N ARG A 274 -19.60 -0.80 -6.15
CA ARG A 274 -19.76 -1.27 -4.76
C ARG A 274 -18.97 -0.42 -3.78
N ASN A 275 -17.74 -0.09 -4.15
CA ASN A 275 -16.84 0.76 -3.40
C ASN A 275 -16.17 1.72 -4.39
N PRO A 276 -16.67 2.96 -4.56
CA PRO A 276 -16.03 3.94 -5.44
C PRO A 276 -14.53 4.02 -5.14
N PRO A 277 -13.63 4.08 -6.12
CA PRO A 277 -12.22 4.26 -5.82
C PRO A 277 -12.00 5.61 -5.12
N ARG A 278 -10.99 5.68 -4.24
CA ARG A 278 -10.53 6.98 -3.74
C ARG A 278 -9.77 7.71 -4.84
N THR A 279 -9.99 9.02 -4.96
CA THR A 279 -9.13 9.87 -5.79
C THR A 279 -7.82 10.07 -5.04
N VAL A 280 -6.70 9.67 -5.65
CA VAL A 280 -5.39 9.76 -5.00
C VAL A 280 -4.54 10.88 -5.62
N TYR A 281 -4.11 11.82 -4.79
CA TYR A 281 -3.14 12.86 -5.11
C TYR A 281 -1.78 12.46 -4.52
N ARG A 282 -0.72 12.51 -5.32
CA ARG A 282 0.61 12.02 -4.97
C ARG A 282 1.67 13.07 -5.12
N ASP A 283 2.66 13.04 -4.23
CA ASP A 283 3.91 13.80 -4.36
C ASP A 283 3.71 15.31 -4.58
N HIS A 284 2.54 15.81 -4.15
CA HIS A 284 2.23 17.23 -4.24
C HIS A 284 2.88 17.95 -3.07
N ARG A 285 3.67 18.95 -3.41
CA ARG A 285 4.31 19.84 -2.47
C ARG A 285 3.78 21.25 -2.69
N LEU A 286 3.21 21.84 -1.65
CA LEU A 286 2.87 23.27 -1.64
C LEU A 286 4.11 24.07 -1.27
N GLU A 287 4.62 24.88 -2.18
CA GLU A 287 5.79 25.73 -1.97
C GLU A 287 5.46 27.03 -1.21
N PRO A 288 6.46 27.73 -0.64
CA PRO A 288 6.22 28.99 0.03
C PRO A 288 5.54 30.02 -0.90
N GLY A 289 4.46 30.63 -0.41
CA GLY A 289 3.62 31.58 -1.15
C GLY A 289 2.53 30.95 -1.99
N GLU A 290 2.52 29.61 -2.15
CA GLU A 290 1.45 28.92 -2.87
C GLU A 290 0.16 28.85 -2.05
N GLU A 291 -0.97 28.88 -2.77
CA GLU A 291 -2.29 28.74 -2.21
C GLU A 291 -3.05 27.61 -2.90
N LEU A 292 -3.60 26.69 -2.09
CA LEU A 292 -4.63 25.75 -2.49
C LEU A 292 -5.97 26.27 -1.99
N ALA A 293 -6.86 26.65 -2.91
CA ALA A 293 -8.15 27.23 -2.57
C ALA A 293 -9.34 26.60 -3.29
N ASP A 294 -10.53 26.74 -2.70
CA ASP A 294 -11.82 26.42 -3.31
C ASP A 294 -11.97 24.94 -3.72
N VAL A 295 -11.39 24.05 -2.90
CA VAL A 295 -11.41 22.62 -3.14
C VAL A 295 -12.58 21.97 -2.43
N THR A 296 -13.44 21.29 -3.18
CA THR A 296 -14.42 20.36 -2.63
C THR A 296 -14.13 18.95 -3.12
N GLY A 297 -14.07 17.99 -2.21
CA GLY A 297 -13.76 16.61 -2.56
C GLY A 297 -14.32 15.60 -1.60
N ARG A 298 -14.44 14.35 -2.06
CA ARG A 298 -14.87 13.24 -1.24
C ARG A 298 -14.09 11.99 -1.58
N ARG A 299 -13.73 11.18 -0.58
CA ARG A 299 -12.92 9.97 -0.71
C ARG A 299 -11.58 10.25 -1.35
N LEU A 300 -10.82 11.13 -0.71
CA LEU A 300 -9.49 11.52 -1.18
C LEU A 300 -8.41 10.76 -0.40
N THR A 301 -7.34 10.38 -1.08
CA THR A 301 -6.08 9.98 -0.45
C THR A 301 -5.01 10.97 -0.86
N LEU A 302 -4.31 11.54 0.12
CA LEU A 302 -3.09 12.30 -0.07
C LEU A 302 -1.93 11.38 0.30
N GLU A 303 -1.07 11.09 -0.65
CA GLU A 303 0.06 10.18 -0.51
C GLU A 303 1.35 10.96 -0.76
N ASN A 304 2.24 11.00 0.23
CA ASN A 304 3.48 11.80 0.18
C ASN A 304 3.24 13.29 -0.16
N CYS A 305 2.13 13.85 0.30
CA CYS A 305 1.83 15.27 0.13
C CYS A 305 2.37 16.07 1.32
N VAL A 306 3.04 17.18 1.03
CA VAL A 306 3.69 18.01 2.04
C VAL A 306 3.49 19.51 1.79
N ALA A 307 3.60 20.31 2.85
CA ALA A 307 3.76 21.75 2.74
C ALA A 307 5.21 22.13 3.05
N ALA A 308 5.80 22.96 2.19
CA ALA A 308 7.12 23.51 2.41
C ALA A 308 7.11 24.54 3.55
N ARG A 309 8.23 24.65 4.26
CA ARG A 309 8.40 25.63 5.33
C ARG A 309 8.79 26.97 4.72
N ALA A 310 8.14 28.04 5.16
CA ALA A 310 8.47 29.41 4.77
C ALA A 310 9.40 30.11 5.78
N GLN A 311 10.24 31.02 5.28
CA GLN A 311 11.09 31.89 6.10
C GLN A 311 10.39 33.19 6.54
N LYS A 312 9.28 33.55 5.89
CA LYS A 312 8.46 34.73 6.21
C LYS A 312 7.01 34.33 6.41
N GLY A 313 6.32 35.01 7.32
CA GLY A 313 4.95 34.64 7.72
C GLY A 313 3.94 34.69 6.57
N HIS A 314 4.04 35.71 5.70
CA HIS A 314 3.14 35.86 4.55
C HIS A 314 3.45 34.91 3.38
N GLU A 315 4.61 34.25 3.41
CA GLU A 315 5.02 33.25 2.40
C GLU A 315 4.64 31.83 2.86
N ARG A 316 3.95 31.65 3.98
CA ARG A 316 3.53 30.32 4.43
C ARG A 316 2.52 29.73 3.44
N PRO A 317 2.67 28.46 3.01
CA PRO A 317 1.69 27.83 2.14
C PRO A 317 0.29 27.90 2.76
N ARG A 318 -0.70 28.20 1.93
CA ARG A 318 -2.06 28.49 2.38
C ARG A 318 -3.04 27.48 1.81
N ILE A 319 -3.91 26.95 2.66
CA ILE A 319 -5.01 26.06 2.29
C ILE A 319 -6.30 26.74 2.72
N SER A 320 -7.10 27.21 1.77
CA SER A 320 -8.27 28.04 2.07
C SER A 320 -9.57 27.55 1.42
N ARG A 321 -10.71 27.71 2.12
CA ARG A 321 -12.05 27.36 1.59
C ARG A 321 -12.13 25.91 1.05
N VAL A 322 -11.66 24.97 1.87
CA VAL A 322 -11.59 23.55 1.50
C VAL A 322 -12.64 22.75 2.25
N HIS A 323 -13.40 21.93 1.53
CA HIS A 323 -14.38 21.01 2.11
C HIS A 323 -14.12 19.59 1.61
N VAL A 324 -13.57 18.74 2.48
CA VAL A 324 -13.22 17.36 2.13
C VAL A 324 -13.91 16.37 3.05
N ALA A 325 -14.49 15.32 2.48
CA ALA A 325 -15.12 14.23 3.22
C ALA A 325 -14.43 12.90 2.95
N ASP A 326 -14.24 12.06 3.97
CA ASP A 326 -13.47 10.82 3.91
C ASP A 326 -12.07 11.07 3.32
N LEU A 327 -11.25 11.82 4.05
CA LEU A 327 -9.85 12.11 3.72
C LEU A 327 -8.93 11.05 4.33
N GLU A 328 -7.94 10.61 3.56
CA GLU A 328 -6.89 9.71 4.01
C GLU A 328 -5.53 10.35 3.79
N LEU A 329 -4.69 10.36 4.82
CA LEU A 329 -3.32 10.83 4.78
C LEU A 329 -2.38 9.62 4.87
N GLN A 330 -1.61 9.37 3.81
CA GLN A 330 -0.57 8.34 3.75
C GLN A 330 0.78 9.01 3.59
N SER A 331 1.69 8.78 4.55
CA SER A 331 3.04 9.39 4.54
C SER A 331 3.02 10.89 4.22
N SER A 332 1.98 11.60 4.66
CA SER A 332 1.74 13.00 4.36
C SER A 332 1.74 13.81 5.65
N SER A 333 2.33 14.99 5.60
CA SER A 333 2.43 15.89 6.75
C SER A 333 2.28 17.32 6.31
N LEU A 334 1.56 18.13 7.06
CA LEU A 334 1.49 19.57 6.83
C LEU A 334 2.30 20.24 7.93
N SER A 335 3.42 20.85 7.56
CA SER A 335 4.29 21.56 8.49
C SER A 335 4.29 23.03 8.12
N GLY A 336 3.87 23.88 9.06
CA GLY A 336 3.96 25.33 8.91
C GLY A 336 2.91 25.98 8.01
N ALA A 337 1.96 25.23 7.45
CA ALA A 337 0.90 25.78 6.60
C ALA A 337 -0.11 26.63 7.38
N VAL A 338 -0.81 27.54 6.68
CA VAL A 338 -1.97 28.27 7.16
C VAL A 338 -3.24 27.61 6.62
N LEU A 339 -4.12 27.15 7.50
CA LEU A 339 -5.40 26.54 7.15
C LEU A 339 -6.52 27.52 7.52
N GLU A 340 -7.29 27.96 6.52
CA GLU A 340 -8.38 28.93 6.69
C GLU A 340 -9.69 28.45 6.06
N ASP A 341 -10.79 28.42 6.81
CA ASP A 341 -12.08 27.93 6.30
C ASP A 341 -12.00 26.50 5.75
N VAL A 342 -11.33 25.62 6.50
CA VAL A 342 -11.13 24.23 6.12
C VAL A 342 -12.08 23.33 6.91
N THR A 343 -12.87 22.50 6.22
CA THR A 343 -13.70 21.46 6.82
C THR A 343 -13.23 20.09 6.38
N VAL A 344 -12.92 19.22 7.34
CA VAL A 344 -12.62 17.81 7.11
C VAL A 344 -13.65 16.93 7.82
N ASP A 345 -14.43 16.17 7.05
CA ASP A 345 -15.43 15.22 7.56
C ASP A 345 -14.94 13.78 7.41
N GLY A 346 -14.43 13.21 8.51
CA GLY A 346 -13.81 11.90 8.50
C GLY A 346 -12.39 11.96 7.94
N LEU A 347 -11.41 11.79 8.82
CA LEU A 347 -9.99 11.76 8.49
C LEU A 347 -9.38 10.46 8.99
N ARG A 348 -8.52 9.84 8.20
CA ARG A 348 -7.79 8.64 8.61
C ARG A 348 -6.32 8.68 8.20
N CYS A 349 -5.47 8.25 9.12
CA CYS A 349 -4.05 8.01 8.90
C CYS A 349 -3.81 6.51 9.17
N PRO A 350 -3.71 5.66 8.12
CA PRO A 350 -3.78 4.21 8.27
C PRO A 350 -2.47 3.58 8.79
N ASP A 351 -1.33 4.10 8.35
CA ASP A 351 -0.02 3.47 8.57
C ASP A 351 0.70 4.07 9.79
N GLU A 352 0.53 5.38 10.00
CA GLU A 352 1.12 6.14 11.11
C GLU A 352 0.19 7.26 11.55
N ALA A 353 0.53 7.95 12.65
CA ALA A 353 -0.15 9.18 12.98
C ALA A 353 0.12 10.24 11.91
N GLY A 354 -0.92 10.87 11.40
CA GLY A 354 -0.81 12.08 10.59
C GLY A 354 -0.43 13.24 11.50
N PHE A 355 0.64 13.95 11.14
CA PHE A 355 1.15 15.06 11.92
C PHE A 355 0.96 16.40 11.21
N LEU A 356 0.38 17.33 11.95
CA LEU A 356 0.29 18.74 11.58
C LEU A 356 1.12 19.53 12.59
N PHE A 357 2.28 20.04 12.17
CA PHE A 357 3.23 20.75 13.04
C PHE A 357 3.31 22.22 12.68
N GLY A 358 3.25 23.11 13.66
CA GLY A 358 3.41 24.55 13.44
C GLY A 358 2.36 25.17 12.53
N CYS A 359 1.20 24.52 12.37
CA CYS A 359 0.13 25.02 11.51
C CYS A 359 -0.61 26.17 12.17
N GLU A 360 -0.97 27.18 11.38
CA GLU A 360 -1.92 28.21 11.81
C GLU A 360 -3.32 27.78 11.42
N LEU A 361 -4.24 27.78 12.39
CA LEU A 361 -5.62 27.38 12.18
C LEU A 361 -6.55 28.59 12.28
N ARG A 362 -7.39 28.79 11.28
CA ARG A 362 -8.44 29.81 11.24
C ARG A 362 -9.73 29.18 10.76
N ARG A 363 -10.72 29.12 11.65
CA ARG A 363 -12.03 28.54 11.33
C ARG A 363 -11.96 27.11 10.75
N VAL A 364 -11.10 26.25 11.32
CA VAL A 364 -10.91 24.87 10.86
C VAL A 364 -11.90 23.93 11.56
N THR A 365 -12.70 23.17 10.82
CA THR A 365 -13.67 22.23 11.38
C THR A 365 -13.23 20.79 11.12
N LEU A 366 -13.08 19.99 12.17
CA LEU A 366 -12.95 18.55 12.08
C LEU A 366 -14.25 17.92 12.56
N LYS A 367 -14.85 17.04 11.75
CA LYS A 367 -16.08 16.34 12.12
C LYS A 367 -16.04 14.88 11.66
N GLY A 368 -16.96 14.09 12.20
CA GLY A 368 -17.01 12.65 11.95
C GLY A 368 -15.92 11.90 12.70
N ARG A 369 -15.53 10.73 12.19
CA ARG A 369 -14.52 9.88 12.83
C ARG A 369 -13.12 10.26 12.34
N ILE A 370 -12.30 10.77 13.25
CA ILE A 370 -10.89 11.07 13.07
C ILE A 370 -10.06 9.89 13.57
N ARG A 371 -9.00 9.50 12.84
CA ARG A 371 -8.15 8.35 13.20
C ARG A 371 -6.68 8.71 13.05
N GLY A 372 -5.96 8.78 14.16
CA GLY A 372 -4.52 8.93 14.20
C GLY A 372 -4.07 10.32 13.77
N LEU A 373 -4.71 11.40 14.25
CA LEU A 373 -4.28 12.76 13.95
C LEU A 373 -3.64 13.40 15.18
N ILE A 374 -2.47 13.99 15.00
CA ILE A 374 -1.77 14.78 16.02
C ILE A 374 -1.59 16.20 15.50
N LEU A 375 -2.23 17.17 16.17
CA LEU A 375 -2.01 18.59 15.93
C LEU A 375 -1.03 19.11 16.98
N ASN A 376 0.03 19.77 16.53
CA ASN A 376 1.01 20.40 17.40
C ASN A 376 1.30 21.82 16.92
N SER A 377 1.06 22.81 17.77
CA SER A 377 1.31 24.22 17.45
C SER A 377 2.79 24.54 17.24
N THR A 378 3.69 23.67 17.73
CA THR A 378 5.14 23.83 17.55
C THR A 378 5.59 23.13 16.28
N LEU A 379 6.42 23.81 15.49
CA LEU A 379 7.10 23.21 14.35
C LEU A 379 8.21 22.28 14.84
N ASP A 380 8.32 21.09 14.25
CA ASP A 380 9.47 20.20 14.43
C ASP A 380 10.50 20.47 13.31
N ASP A 381 11.46 21.37 13.58
CA ASP A 381 12.52 21.74 12.65
C ASP A 381 13.91 21.53 13.28
N PRO A 382 14.88 20.93 12.55
CA PRO A 382 16.26 20.83 13.02
C PRO A 382 16.93 22.19 13.25
N ASP A 383 16.44 23.27 12.64
CA ASP A 383 16.86 24.64 12.91
C ASP A 383 16.02 25.26 14.05
N PRO A 384 16.63 25.52 15.23
CA PRO A 384 15.94 26.16 16.35
C PRO A 384 15.44 27.57 16.03
N ALA A 385 16.10 28.30 15.12
CA ALA A 385 15.69 29.64 14.74
C ALA A 385 14.36 29.60 13.97
N MET A 386 14.20 28.63 13.07
CA MET A 386 12.93 28.39 12.38
C MET A 386 11.83 27.98 13.36
N THR A 387 12.12 27.05 14.28
CA THR A 387 11.15 26.66 15.33
C THR A 387 10.70 27.86 16.17
N ALA A 388 11.63 28.72 16.61
CA ALA A 388 11.33 29.92 17.38
C ALA A 388 10.50 30.94 16.57
N GLN A 389 10.74 31.04 15.26
CA GLN A 389 9.98 31.91 14.37
C GLN A 389 8.52 31.46 14.22
N TYR A 390 8.28 30.16 14.03
CA TYR A 390 6.91 29.63 13.97
C TYR A 390 6.19 29.77 15.31
N ALA A 391 6.90 29.59 16.43
CA ALA A 391 6.34 29.87 17.76
C ALA A 391 5.94 31.34 17.92
N GLN A 392 6.71 32.27 17.34
CA GLN A 392 6.35 33.69 17.32
C GLN A 392 5.08 33.95 16.51
N TRP A 393 4.93 33.36 15.33
CA TRP A 393 3.70 33.49 14.53
C TRP A 393 2.49 32.87 15.23
N HIS A 394 2.67 31.76 15.95
CA HIS A 394 1.60 31.20 16.79
C HIS A 394 1.19 32.18 17.90
N ARG A 395 2.16 32.81 18.59
CA ARG A 395 1.90 33.84 19.61
C ARG A 395 1.16 35.06 19.05
N GLU A 396 1.47 35.46 17.81
CA GLU A 396 0.74 36.52 17.11
C GLU A 396 -0.69 36.08 16.77
N ARG A 397 -0.85 34.86 16.27
CA ARG A 397 -2.16 34.28 15.94
C ARG A 397 -3.09 34.22 17.15
N VAL A 398 -2.61 33.85 18.34
CA VAL A 398 -3.45 33.76 19.55
C VAL A 398 -3.90 35.12 20.10
N GLN A 399 -3.43 36.25 19.53
CA GLN A 399 -3.97 37.58 19.84
C GLN A 399 -5.27 37.87 19.09
N ASP A 400 -5.53 37.18 17.98
CA ASP A 400 -6.77 37.28 17.23
C ASP A 400 -7.88 36.47 17.96
N PRO A 401 -8.97 37.11 18.41
CA PRO A 401 -10.03 36.46 19.20
C PRO A 401 -10.82 35.41 18.39
N GLU A 402 -10.60 35.33 17.08
CA GLU A 402 -11.22 34.34 16.23
C GLU A 402 -10.86 32.91 16.61
N TRP A 403 -11.87 32.04 16.66
CA TRP A 403 -11.70 30.62 16.95
C TRP A 403 -10.82 29.91 15.91
N MET A 404 -10.06 28.92 16.36
CA MET A 404 -9.09 28.20 15.55
C MET A 404 -9.68 26.90 15.01
N LEU A 405 -10.30 26.13 15.90
CA LEU A 405 -10.67 24.75 15.65
C LEU A 405 -12.08 24.47 16.18
N ASP A 406 -12.88 23.76 15.40
CA ASP A 406 -14.19 23.25 15.80
C ASP A 406 -14.15 21.72 15.79
N LEU A 407 -14.28 21.14 16.98
CA LEU A 407 -14.29 19.71 17.26
C LEU A 407 -15.66 19.23 17.77
N THR A 408 -16.71 20.05 17.69
CA THR A 408 -18.04 19.71 18.20
C THR A 408 -18.61 18.44 17.56
N GLY A 409 -18.32 18.22 16.28
CA GLY A 409 -18.70 17.01 15.54
C GLY A 409 -17.61 15.93 15.45
N ALA A 410 -16.45 16.11 16.06
CA ALA A 410 -15.32 15.18 15.96
C ALA A 410 -15.41 14.04 17.00
N THR A 411 -15.07 12.82 16.57
CA THR A 411 -14.90 11.65 17.42
C THR A 411 -13.66 10.87 17.02
N GLY A 412 -13.14 10.01 17.89
CA GLY A 412 -12.07 9.07 17.55
C GLY A 412 -10.72 9.45 18.13
N ASP A 413 -9.66 9.18 17.38
CA ASP A 413 -8.27 9.28 17.83
C ASP A 413 -7.63 10.58 17.33
N LEU A 414 -7.64 11.60 18.19
CA LEU A 414 -7.18 12.96 17.93
C LEU A 414 -6.41 13.47 19.16
N THR A 415 -5.19 13.96 18.95
CA THR A 415 -4.37 14.59 19.99
C THR A 415 -4.11 16.06 19.62
N ILE A 416 -4.33 16.97 20.56
CA ILE A 416 -4.11 18.41 20.38
C ILE A 416 -3.04 18.88 21.37
N ARG A 417 -1.98 19.50 20.84
CA ARG A 417 -0.82 19.97 21.60
C ARG A 417 -0.57 21.45 21.34
N GLY A 418 -0.52 22.24 22.40
CA GLY A 418 -0.15 23.67 22.38
C GLY A 418 -1.14 24.64 21.73
N TYR A 419 -2.30 24.16 21.27
CA TYR A 419 -3.40 25.03 20.86
C TYR A 419 -4.27 25.37 22.07
N PRO A 420 -4.43 26.66 22.42
CA PRO A 420 -5.21 27.07 23.58
C PRO A 420 -6.68 26.65 23.48
N SER A 421 -7.18 26.03 24.54
CA SER A 421 -8.54 25.50 24.58
C SER A 421 -9.60 26.58 24.34
N ARG A 422 -9.37 27.84 24.74
CA ARG A 422 -10.30 28.96 24.49
C ARG A 422 -10.62 29.23 23.01
N PHE A 423 -9.77 28.76 22.08
CA PHE A 423 -10.00 28.88 20.63
C PHE A 423 -10.54 27.60 19.99
N ILE A 424 -10.85 26.59 20.80
CA ILE A 424 -11.32 25.28 20.35
C ILE A 424 -12.78 25.12 20.80
N ARG A 425 -13.69 24.96 19.84
CA ARG A 425 -15.07 24.55 20.13
C ARG A 425 -15.11 23.06 20.34
N ARG A 426 -15.79 22.60 21.39
CA ARG A 426 -15.71 21.21 21.87
C ARG A 426 -17.07 20.57 22.02
N ASN A 427 -17.06 19.24 22.05
CA ASN A 427 -18.19 18.45 22.56
C ASN A 427 -17.96 18.12 24.05
N PRO A 428 -18.73 18.73 24.97
CA PRO A 428 -18.51 18.54 26.41
C PRO A 428 -18.79 17.11 26.89
N GLU A 429 -19.50 16.27 26.14
CA GLU A 429 -19.71 14.88 26.51
C GLU A 429 -18.45 14.02 26.32
N LEU A 430 -17.63 14.37 25.33
CA LEU A 430 -16.48 13.56 24.91
C LEU A 430 -15.13 14.21 25.19
N GLN A 431 -15.13 15.52 25.43
CA GLN A 431 -13.93 16.35 25.45
C GLN A 431 -13.91 17.23 26.70
N ALA A 432 -12.76 17.37 27.34
CA ALA A 432 -12.58 18.17 28.54
C ALA A 432 -11.28 18.99 28.46
N VAL A 433 -11.20 20.05 29.27
CA VAL A 433 -10.00 20.89 29.36
C VAL A 433 -9.36 20.73 30.72
N VAL A 434 -8.03 20.64 30.76
CA VAL A 434 -7.26 20.77 32.01
C VAL A 434 -6.29 21.92 31.84
N THR A 435 -6.36 22.92 32.73
CA THR A 435 -5.45 24.06 32.72
C THR A 435 -4.11 23.69 33.36
N ALA A 436 -3.06 24.42 33.00
CA ALA A 436 -1.74 24.27 33.61
C ALA A 436 -1.81 24.51 35.13
N GLU A 437 -2.61 25.50 35.56
CA GLU A 437 -2.86 25.78 36.99
C GLU A 437 -3.47 24.56 37.71
N ALA A 438 -4.54 23.96 37.15
CA ALA A 438 -5.16 22.78 37.72
C ALA A 438 -4.20 21.58 37.76
N ALA A 439 -3.41 21.38 36.69
CA ALA A 439 -2.42 20.31 36.61
C ALA A 439 -1.25 20.46 37.60
N GLN A 440 -0.96 21.69 38.05
CA GLN A 440 0.07 22.00 39.03
C GLN A 440 -0.44 21.95 40.48
N THR A 441 -1.68 22.40 40.72
CA THR A 441 -2.24 22.58 42.07
C THR A 441 -3.04 21.39 42.56
N LEU A 442 -3.64 20.60 41.66
CA LEU A 442 -4.49 19.47 42.00
C LEU A 442 -3.78 18.14 41.71
N ASP A 443 -4.04 17.15 42.56
CA ASP A 443 -3.40 15.83 42.46
C ASP A 443 -4.08 14.91 41.43
N TRP A 444 -3.96 15.28 40.16
CA TRP A 444 -4.48 14.46 39.06
C TRP A 444 -3.76 13.12 38.91
N ARG A 445 -2.55 12.99 39.47
CA ARG A 445 -1.77 11.73 39.44
C ARG A 445 -2.36 10.67 40.37
N ALA A 446 -3.10 11.07 41.40
CA ALA A 446 -3.86 10.15 42.24
C ALA A 446 -5.11 9.58 41.54
N VAL A 447 -5.54 10.17 40.42
CA VAL A 447 -6.68 9.66 39.65
C VAL A 447 -6.21 8.50 38.77
N ASP A 448 -6.67 7.29 39.10
CA ASP A 448 -6.36 6.09 38.30
C ASP A 448 -6.89 6.21 36.85
N PRO A 449 -6.00 6.23 35.83
CA PRO A 449 -6.38 6.30 34.43
C PRO A 449 -6.81 4.96 33.85
N GLY A 450 -6.61 3.83 34.54
CA GLY A 450 -6.76 2.51 33.95
C GLY A 450 -5.83 2.33 32.75
N ARG A 451 -6.38 2.01 31.57
CA ARG A 451 -5.66 1.92 30.29
C ARG A 451 -5.92 3.14 29.39
N SER A 452 -6.51 4.21 29.92
CA SER A 452 -6.63 5.46 29.17
C SER A 452 -5.25 6.05 28.89
N SER A 453 -5.03 6.47 27.64
CA SER A 453 -3.79 7.16 27.25
C SER A 453 -3.82 8.66 27.59
N LEU A 454 -4.96 9.20 28.04
CA LEU A 454 -5.14 10.63 28.29
C LEU A 454 -4.21 11.19 29.38
N GLY A 455 -3.72 10.35 30.30
CA GLY A 455 -2.71 10.76 31.28
C GLY A 455 -1.40 11.23 30.64
N VAL A 456 -1.07 10.77 29.42
CA VAL A 456 0.10 11.24 28.66
C VAL A 456 -0.03 12.73 28.33
N ALA A 457 -1.21 13.18 27.91
CA ALA A 457 -1.46 14.59 27.60
C ALA A 457 -1.28 15.50 28.85
N LEU A 458 -1.66 15.02 30.03
CA LEU A 458 -1.44 15.73 31.29
C LEU A 458 0.04 15.78 31.69
N HIS A 459 0.79 14.71 31.45
CA HIS A 459 2.24 14.72 31.63
C HIS A 459 2.94 15.69 30.69
N GLU A 460 2.49 15.77 29.43
CA GLU A 460 2.98 16.75 28.46
C GLU A 460 2.66 18.18 28.91
N LEU A 461 1.42 18.47 29.32
CA LEU A 461 1.03 19.78 29.85
C LEU A 461 1.96 20.25 30.98
N VAL A 462 2.31 19.37 31.93
CA VAL A 462 3.20 19.73 33.05
C VAL A 462 4.65 20.01 32.61
N ARG A 463 5.09 19.47 31.46
CA ARG A 463 6.46 19.62 30.94
C ARG A 463 6.59 20.75 29.92
N SER A 464 5.47 21.27 29.44
CA SER A 464 5.39 22.29 28.41
C SER A 464 5.10 23.67 29.01
N ASP A 465 5.14 24.70 28.18
CA ASP A 465 4.74 26.07 28.47
C ASP A 465 3.27 26.36 28.08
N TRP A 466 2.48 25.31 27.87
CA TRP A 466 1.08 25.42 27.45
C TRP A 466 0.20 25.88 28.61
N GLU A 467 -0.80 26.71 28.32
CA GLU A 467 -1.76 27.17 29.33
C GLU A 467 -2.80 26.12 29.71
N ASP A 468 -3.09 25.19 28.81
CA ASP A 468 -4.05 24.12 28.98
C ASP A 468 -3.84 22.97 27.98
N VAL A 469 -4.61 21.90 28.15
CA VAL A 469 -4.71 20.80 27.19
C VAL A 469 -6.16 20.35 27.04
N THR A 470 -6.55 20.02 25.80
CA THR A 470 -7.85 19.40 25.50
C THR A 470 -7.70 17.88 25.51
N LEU A 471 -8.39 17.22 26.43
CA LEU A 471 -8.52 15.76 26.50
C LEU A 471 -9.69 15.31 25.63
N ILE A 472 -9.50 14.29 24.81
CA ILE A 472 -10.50 13.80 23.84
C ILE A 472 -10.67 12.29 24.01
N ALA A 473 -11.84 11.84 24.44
CA ALA A 473 -12.12 10.41 24.55
C ALA A 473 -12.26 9.74 23.18
N ASN A 474 -11.52 8.65 22.95
CA ASN A 474 -11.63 7.89 21.72
C ASN A 474 -12.80 6.88 21.82
N THR A 475 -13.99 7.34 21.48
CA THR A 475 -15.24 6.53 21.54
C THR A 475 -15.24 5.28 20.66
N HIS A 476 -14.28 5.15 19.74
CA HIS A 476 -14.14 3.98 18.85
C HIS A 476 -12.94 3.10 19.18
N GLY A 477 -12.15 3.46 20.20
CA GLY A 477 -10.98 2.72 20.64
C GLY A 477 -11.32 1.58 21.60
N ALA A 478 -10.36 0.66 21.80
CA ALA A 478 -10.52 -0.46 22.74
C ALA A 478 -10.68 -0.01 24.20
N HIS A 479 -10.35 1.24 24.52
CA HIS A 479 -10.39 1.82 25.87
C HIS A 479 -11.39 2.99 25.99
N ALA A 480 -12.35 3.10 25.06
CA ALA A 480 -13.35 4.17 25.02
C ALA A 480 -14.04 4.45 26.37
N SER A 481 -14.47 3.38 27.06
CA SER A 481 -15.13 3.49 28.36
C SER A 481 -14.19 4.01 29.46
N GLU A 482 -12.91 3.69 29.37
CA GLU A 482 -11.92 4.12 30.35
C GLU A 482 -11.52 5.58 30.14
N ASP A 483 -11.41 6.04 28.89
CA ASP A 483 -11.20 7.46 28.56
C ASP A 483 -12.32 8.34 29.13
N LEU A 484 -13.58 7.97 28.85
CA LEU A 484 -14.74 8.70 29.35
C LEU A 484 -14.80 8.69 30.88
N ARG A 485 -14.55 7.53 31.50
CA ARG A 485 -14.50 7.41 32.97
C ARG A 485 -13.40 8.28 33.56
N TYR A 486 -12.23 8.35 32.91
CA TYR A 486 -11.11 9.16 33.38
C TYR A 486 -11.45 10.65 33.31
N ILE A 487 -12.00 11.13 32.18
CA ILE A 487 -12.51 12.51 32.04
C ILE A 487 -13.55 12.83 33.12
N GLN A 488 -14.51 11.95 33.36
CA GLN A 488 -15.55 12.15 34.37
C GLN A 488 -14.98 12.26 35.79
N ARG A 489 -13.98 11.43 36.13
CA ARG A 489 -13.29 11.50 37.44
C ARG A 489 -12.53 12.80 37.61
N LEU A 490 -11.81 13.26 36.59
CA LEU A 490 -11.10 14.53 36.62
C LEU A 490 -12.08 15.71 36.81
N ARG A 491 -13.23 15.69 36.14
CA ARG A 491 -14.29 16.70 36.32
C ARG A 491 -14.88 16.69 37.72
N ALA A 492 -15.17 15.51 38.27
CA ALA A 492 -15.72 15.38 39.63
C ALA A 492 -14.79 15.96 40.70
N LEU A 493 -13.49 16.00 40.44
CA LEU A 493 -12.46 16.58 41.32
C LEU A 493 -12.15 18.05 41.00
N GLY A 494 -12.85 18.66 40.04
CA GLY A 494 -12.58 20.03 39.59
C GLY A 494 -11.27 20.21 38.80
N ILE A 495 -10.59 19.11 38.45
CA ILE A 495 -9.34 19.14 37.68
C ILE A 495 -9.61 19.48 36.22
N ALA A 496 -10.69 18.94 35.67
CA ALA A 496 -11.09 19.15 34.29
C ALA A 496 -12.40 19.93 34.17
N GLN A 497 -12.51 20.75 33.14
CA GLN A 497 -13.66 21.60 32.83
C GLN A 497 -14.39 21.12 31.57
N THR A 498 -15.63 21.59 31.38
CA THR A 498 -16.44 21.32 30.19
C THR A 498 -16.21 22.37 29.11
N ASP A 499 -16.10 23.63 29.53
CA ASP A 499 -15.84 24.81 28.72
C ASP A 499 -14.50 25.45 29.06
#